data_AF-A0A4R4FB26-F1
#
_entry.id   AF-A0A4R4FB26-F1
#
_cell.length_a   1.000
_cell.length_b   1.000
_cell.length_c   1.000
_cell.angle_alpha   90.00
_cell.angle_beta   90.00
_cell.angle_gamma   90.00
#
_symmetry.space_group_name_H-M   'P 1'
#
loop_
_entity.id
_entity.type
_entity.pdbx_description
1 polymer ?
#
loop_
_entity_poly.entity_id
_entity_poly.type
_entity_poly.pdbx_seq_one_letter_code
_entity_poly.pdbx_strand_id
1 'polypeptide(L)'
;MGVPLPVYEPGLAKEWTAFASGENVKRQLGNYREWLLRFGESFRIPVVDFWECVPADSGGMDAFYLDGIHPAEEGHRRMAARWVEHITKST
;
A
#
# COMPACT_ATOMS: atom_id res chain seq x y z
N MET A 1 -1.69 12.86 1.16
CA MET A 1 -0.61 12.08 0.55
C MET A 1 -0.88 10.60 0.80
N GLY A 2 -0.71 9.72 -0.20
CA GLY A 2 -0.93 8.29 -0.03
C GLY A 2 0.38 7.53 0.20
N VAL A 3 0.38 6.57 1.13
CA VAL A 3 1.51 5.65 1.33
C VAL A 3 1.48 4.56 0.24
N PRO A 4 2.59 4.29 -0.48
CA PRO A 4 2.63 3.22 -1.48
C PRO A 4 2.42 1.86 -0.84
N LEU A 5 1.80 0.92 -1.55
CA LEU A 5 1.47 -0.42 -1.05
C LEU A 5 2.71 -1.28 -0.75
N PRO A 6 2.61 -2.25 0.17
CA PRO A 6 3.63 -3.28 0.32
C PRO A 6 3.66 -4.21 -0.92
N VAL A 7 4.76 -4.93 -1.11
CA VAL A 7 4.87 -5.93 -2.17
C VAL A 7 4.20 -7.23 -1.72
N TYR A 8 3.32 -7.76 -2.56
CA TYR A 8 2.80 -9.12 -2.44
C TYR A 8 3.66 -10.09 -3.24
N GLU A 9 4.69 -10.64 -2.60
CA GLU A 9 5.66 -11.51 -3.27
C GLU A 9 5.07 -12.77 -3.93
N PRO A 10 4.12 -13.51 -3.30
CA PRO A 10 3.52 -14.69 -3.95
C PRO A 10 2.84 -14.39 -5.29
N GLY A 11 2.28 -13.18 -5.45
CA GLY A 11 1.63 -12.73 -6.69
C GLY A 11 2.53 -11.87 -7.59
N LEU A 12 3.82 -11.74 -7.28
CA LEU A 12 4.72 -10.85 -7.99
C LEU A 12 5.03 -11.36 -9.40
N ALA A 13 4.70 -10.56 -10.41
CA ALA A 13 5.04 -10.88 -11.79
C ALA A 13 6.57 -10.93 -12.01
N LYS A 14 7.02 -11.80 -12.92
CA LYS A 14 8.45 -12.12 -13.12
C LYS A 14 9.25 -10.91 -13.59
N GLU A 15 8.63 -10.04 -14.36
CA GLU A 15 9.17 -8.81 -14.90
C GLU A 15 9.59 -7.84 -13.77
N TRP A 16 8.89 -7.91 -12.63
CA TRP A 16 9.13 -7.05 -11.48
C TRP A 16 10.08 -7.65 -10.44
N THR A 17 10.37 -8.95 -10.51
CA THR A 17 11.17 -9.64 -9.50
C THR A 17 12.52 -8.97 -9.24
N ALA A 18 13.23 -8.55 -10.29
CA ALA A 18 14.54 -7.89 -10.16
C ALA A 18 14.50 -6.53 -9.42
N PHE A 19 13.33 -5.90 -9.31
CA PHE A 19 13.15 -4.57 -8.76
C PHE A 19 12.42 -4.56 -7.41
N ALA A 20 11.45 -5.47 -7.25
CA ALA A 20 10.48 -5.41 -6.16
C ALA A 20 10.58 -6.58 -5.17
N SER A 21 11.33 -7.64 -5.47
CA SER A 21 11.43 -8.80 -4.58
C SER A 21 12.52 -8.63 -3.51
N GLY A 22 12.35 -9.38 -2.42
CA GLY A 22 13.37 -9.59 -1.41
C GLY A 22 13.22 -8.71 -0.17
N GLU A 23 13.84 -9.19 0.90
CA GLU A 23 13.75 -8.59 2.24
C GLU A 23 14.29 -7.16 2.30
N ASN A 24 15.23 -6.78 1.42
CA ASN A 24 15.69 -5.40 1.35
C ASN A 24 14.60 -4.45 0.87
N VAL A 25 13.85 -4.82 -0.17
CA VAL A 25 12.77 -3.99 -0.72
C VAL A 25 11.63 -3.88 0.30
N LYS A 26 11.21 -4.99 0.90
CA LYS A 26 10.18 -4.99 1.97
C LYS A 26 10.56 -4.05 3.11
N ARG A 27 11.79 -4.14 3.60
CA ARG A 27 12.30 -3.27 4.68
C ARG A 27 12.34 -1.81 4.25
N GLN A 28 12.81 -1.51 3.04
CA GLN A 28 12.83 -0.14 2.53
C GLN A 28 11.44 0.46 2.42
N LEU A 29 10.45 -0.30 1.95
CA LEU A 29 9.05 0.14 1.88
C LEU A 29 8.45 0.35 3.27
N GLY A 30 8.74 -0.53 4.24
CA GLY A 30 8.33 -0.35 5.64
C GLY A 30 8.89 0.93 6.24
N ASN A 31 10.21 1.15 6.10
CA ASN A 31 10.87 2.36 6.56
C ASN A 31 10.31 3.61 5.87
N TYR A 32 9.99 3.52 4.58
CA TYR A 32 9.43 4.63 3.83
C TYR A 32 8.01 4.98 4.29
N ARG A 33 7.17 3.98 4.57
CA ARG A 33 5.86 4.18 5.20
C ARG A 33 6.00 4.91 6.54
N GLU A 34 6.87 4.42 7.43
CA GLU A 34 7.10 5.07 8.73
C GLU A 34 7.56 6.52 8.58
N TRP A 35 8.47 6.77 7.64
CA TRP A 35 8.94 8.11 7.34
C TRP A 35 7.81 9.02 6.84
N LEU A 36 6.99 8.55 5.89
CA LEU A 36 5.85 9.32 5.35
C LEU A 36 4.83 9.67 6.44
N LEU A 37 4.52 8.73 7.33
CA LEU A 37 3.60 8.96 8.45
C LEU A 37 4.14 10.04 9.39
N ARG A 38 5.40 9.92 9.82
CA ARG A 38 6.07 10.90 10.70
C ARG A 38 6.21 12.27 10.05
N PHE A 39 6.53 12.29 8.75
CA PHE A 39 6.60 13.52 7.97
C PHE A 39 5.22 14.20 7.91
N GLY A 40 4.17 13.44 7.59
CA GLY A 40 2.80 13.93 7.58
C GLY A 40 2.38 14.57 8.90
N GLU A 41 2.64 13.87 10.00
CA GLU A 41 2.39 14.38 11.36
C GLU A 41 3.16 15.68 11.64
N SER A 42 4.48 15.67 11.38
CA SER A 42 5.36 16.80 11.70
C SER A 42 4.99 18.08 10.95
N PHE A 43 4.55 17.95 9.71
CA PHE A 43 4.22 19.08 8.82
C PHE A 43 2.72 19.32 8.68
N ARG A 44 1.88 18.60 9.43
CA ARG A 44 0.41 18.65 9.35
C ARG A 44 -0.11 18.43 7.93
N ILE A 45 0.53 17.52 7.20
CA ILE A 45 0.08 17.07 5.88
C ILE A 45 -0.77 15.83 6.09
N PRO A 46 -2.04 15.80 5.62
CA PRO A 46 -2.88 14.61 5.73
C PRO A 46 -2.25 13.43 4.98
N VAL A 47 -2.08 12.30 5.67
CA VAL A 47 -1.52 11.06 5.11
C VAL A 47 -2.55 9.93 5.21
N VAL A 48 -2.75 9.22 4.11
CA VAL A 48 -3.60 8.02 4.03
C VAL A 48 -2.70 6.81 3.94
N ASP A 49 -2.80 5.94 4.93
CA ASP A 49 -2.05 4.71 4.99
C ASP A 49 -2.79 3.58 4.26
N PHE A 50 -2.45 3.36 2.99
CA PHE A 50 -3.08 2.30 2.20
C PHE A 50 -2.65 0.88 2.58
N TRP A 51 -1.65 0.72 3.46
CA TRP A 51 -1.32 -0.61 3.99
C TRP A 51 -2.46 -1.19 4.81
N GLU A 52 -3.28 -0.35 5.43
CA GLU A 52 -4.46 -0.77 6.18
C GLU A 52 -5.56 -1.35 5.28
N CYS A 53 -5.48 -1.16 3.96
CA CYS A 53 -6.43 -1.72 3.00
C CYS A 53 -6.09 -3.17 2.60
N VAL A 54 -4.86 -3.60 2.88
CA VAL A 54 -4.31 -4.87 2.41
C VAL A 54 -4.92 -6.03 3.22
N PRO A 55 -5.56 -7.02 2.57
CA PRO A 55 -6.11 -8.18 3.26
C PRO A 55 -5.06 -9.02 3.99
N ALA A 56 -5.49 -9.75 5.02
CA ALA A 56 -4.61 -10.62 5.80
C ALA A 56 -4.52 -12.05 5.22
N ASP A 57 -5.49 -12.48 4.41
CA ASP A 57 -5.58 -13.82 3.83
C ASP A 57 -5.15 -13.85 2.36
N SER A 58 -4.62 -15.00 1.91
CA SER A 58 -4.07 -15.15 0.55
C SER A 58 -5.12 -14.95 -0.55
N GLY A 59 -6.35 -15.42 -0.35
CA GLY A 59 -7.42 -15.24 -1.36
C GLY A 59 -7.80 -13.78 -1.54
N GLY A 60 -7.86 -13.03 -0.44
CA GLY A 60 -8.00 -11.58 -0.47
C GLY A 60 -6.83 -10.88 -1.15
N MET A 61 -5.59 -11.35 -0.91
CA MET A 61 -4.39 -10.77 -1.53
C MET A 61 -4.38 -10.95 -3.04
N ASP A 62 -4.73 -12.12 -3.53
CA ASP A 62 -4.82 -12.42 -4.96
C ASP A 62 -5.87 -11.57 -5.67
N ALA A 63 -6.99 -11.26 -5.01
CA ALA A 63 -7.99 -10.34 -5.54
C ALA A 63 -7.53 -8.86 -5.45
N PHE A 64 -6.73 -8.51 -4.45
CA PHE A 64 -6.29 -7.14 -4.20
C PHE A 64 -5.23 -6.67 -5.19
N TYR A 65 -4.27 -7.53 -5.56
CA TYR A 65 -3.15 -7.19 -6.43
C TYR A 65 -3.35 -7.70 -7.87
N LEU A 66 -2.88 -6.92 -8.83
CA LEU A 66 -2.81 -7.32 -10.25
C LEU A 66 -1.56 -8.14 -10.55
N ASP A 67 -0.41 -7.70 -10.03
CA ASP A 67 0.91 -8.24 -10.38
C ASP A 67 1.90 -8.23 -9.19
N GLY A 68 1.36 -8.16 -7.98
CA GLY A 68 2.11 -8.13 -6.72
C GLY A 68 2.64 -6.76 -6.29
N ILE A 69 2.56 -5.73 -7.13
CA ILE A 69 2.92 -4.34 -6.75
C ILE A 69 1.85 -3.32 -7.11
N HIS A 70 1.06 -3.57 -8.16
CA HIS A 70 -0.07 -2.76 -8.53
C HIS A 70 -1.36 -3.36 -7.99
N PRO A 71 -2.30 -2.54 -7.46
CA PRO A 71 -3.62 -3.02 -7.09
C PRO A 71 -4.43 -3.40 -8.34
N ALA A 72 -5.28 -4.42 -8.20
CA ALA A 72 -6.34 -4.73 -9.16
C ALA A 72 -7.59 -3.86 -8.87
N GLU A 73 -8.71 -4.16 -9.55
CA GLU A 73 -9.99 -3.47 -9.33
C GLU A 73 -10.41 -3.46 -7.85
N GLU A 74 -10.35 -4.60 -7.19
CA GLU A 74 -10.70 -4.72 -5.77
C GLU A 74 -9.74 -3.94 -4.87
N GLY A 75 -8.45 -3.93 -5.18
CA GLY A 75 -7.46 -3.12 -4.46
C GLY A 75 -7.75 -1.62 -4.58
N HIS A 76 -7.98 -1.15 -5.80
CA HIS A 76 -8.39 0.24 -6.05
C HIS A 76 -9.69 0.61 -5.33
N ARG A 77 -10.69 -0.28 -5.33
CA ARG A 77 -11.97 -0.06 -4.63
C ARG A 77 -11.77 0.15 -3.13
N ARG A 78 -10.94 -0.68 -2.47
CA ARG A 78 -10.62 -0.53 -1.04
C ARG A 78 -9.84 0.75 -0.75
N MET A 79 -8.86 1.08 -1.57
CA MET A 79 -8.10 2.32 -1.44
C MET A 79 -8.99 3.56 -1.59
N ALA A 80 -9.92 3.55 -2.56
CA ALA A 80 -10.87 4.64 -2.75
C ALA A 80 -11.80 4.80 -1.54
N ALA A 81 -12.31 3.71 -0.97
CA ALA A 81 -13.12 3.76 0.25
C ALA A 81 -12.34 4.37 1.42
N ARG A 82 -11.10 3.93 1.65
CA ARG A 82 -10.22 4.48 2.69
C ARG A 82 -9.92 5.96 2.48
N TRP A 83 -9.74 6.38 1.23
CA TRP A 83 -9.55 7.79 0.88
C TRP A 83 -10.79 8.62 1.23
N VAL A 84 -11.99 8.17 0.86
CA VAL A 84 -13.25 8.85 1.19
C VAL A 84 -13.43 8.99 2.70
N GLU A 85 -13.16 7.94 3.47
CA GLU A 85 -13.19 8.01 4.94
C GLU A 85 -12.20 9.05 5.50
N HIS A 86 -11.03 9.17 4.89
CA HIS A 86 -10.01 10.11 5.35
C HIS A 86 -10.39 11.57 5.09
N ILE A 87 -10.92 11.87 3.90
CA ILE A 87 -11.29 13.25 3.53
C ILE A 87 -12.58 13.72 4.22
N THR A 88 -13.51 12.81 4.52
CA THR A 88 -14.78 13.14 5.20
C THR A 88 -14.63 13.32 6.71
N LYS A 89 -13.63 12.66 7.35
CA LYS A 89 -13.28 12.90 8.76
C LYS A 89 -12.53 14.22 8.99
N SER A 90 -12.04 14.84 7.93
CA SER A 90 -11.23 16.06 7.98
C SER A 90 -12.02 17.34 7.71
N THR A 91 -13.33 17.22 7.48
CA THR A 91 -14.32 18.30 7.33
C THR A 91 -15.26 18.34 8.52
#